data_AF-A0A5N5ZJ95-F1
#
_entry.id   AF-A0A5N5ZJ95-F1
#
_cell.length_a   1.000
_cell.length_b   1.000
_cell.length_c   1.000
_cell.angle_alpha   90.00
_cell.angle_beta   90.00
_cell.angle_gamma   90.00
#
_symmetry.space_group_name_H-M   'P 1'
#
loop_
_entity.id
_entity.type
_entity.pdbx_description
1 polymer ?
#
loop_
_entity_poly.entity_id
_entity_poly.type
_entity_poly.pdbx_seq_one_letter_code
_entity_poly.pdbx_strand_id
1 'polypeptide(L)'
;MALTNNDIFKKLRVALKLRDDDIVKILELVDFRISKSELGAFFRNEDHPKYKNCGDQILRNFLNGLVIHLRGPMPKKGEKPKPKSTPVTSKRKERK
;
A
#
# COMPACT_ATOMS: atom_id res chain seq x y z
N MET A 1 15.50 4.72 22.16
CA MET A 1 15.25 3.62 21.19
C MET A 1 14.90 4.24 19.86
N ALA A 2 15.58 3.82 18.79
CA ALA A 2 15.31 4.32 17.44
C ALA A 2 13.92 3.83 16.97
N LEU A 3 13.18 4.68 16.26
CA LEU A 3 11.92 4.28 15.64
C LEU A 3 12.20 3.29 14.52
N THR A 4 11.54 2.13 14.55
CA THR A 4 11.60 1.17 13.45
C THR A 4 10.60 1.54 12.36
N ASN A 5 10.83 1.05 11.14
CA ASN A 5 9.87 1.22 10.04
C ASN A 5 8.50 0.63 10.37
N ASN A 6 8.46 -0.48 11.12
CA ASN A 6 7.22 -1.09 11.61
C ASN A 6 6.48 -0.15 12.56
N ASP A 7 7.18 0.51 13.48
CA ASP A 7 6.59 1.50 14.40
C ASP A 7 6.01 2.68 13.63
N ILE A 8 6.76 3.23 12.67
CA ILE A 8 6.28 4.35 11.83
C ILE A 8 5.02 3.91 11.09
N PHE A 9 5.04 2.73 10.49
CA PHE A 9 3.91 2.23 9.70
C PHE A 9 2.67 1.96 10.57
N LYS A 10 2.86 1.38 11.77
CA LYS A 10 1.78 1.17 12.75
C LYS A 10 1.20 2.50 13.24
N LYS A 11 2.05 3.50 13.53
CA LYS A 11 1.62 4.84 13.93
C LYS A 11 0.83 5.54 12.84
N LEU A 12 1.28 5.49 11.58
CA LEU A 12 0.57 6.09 10.45
C LEU A 12 -0.81 5.46 10.24
N ARG A 13 -0.91 4.14 10.35
CA ARG A 13 -2.20 3.43 10.28
C ARG A 13 -3.18 3.96 11.33
N VAL A 14 -2.73 4.06 12.58
CA VAL A 14 -3.58 4.53 13.70
C VAL A 14 -3.93 6.01 13.55
N ALA A 15 -2.95 6.86 13.22
CA ALA A 15 -3.14 8.30 13.07
C ALA A 15 -4.16 8.65 11.97
N LEU A 16 -4.13 7.92 10.86
CA LEU A 16 -5.03 8.10 9.72
C LEU A 16 -6.29 7.23 9.78
N LYS A 17 -6.47 6.45 10.87
CA LYS A 17 -7.58 5.49 11.05
C LYS A 17 -7.78 4.56 9.85
N LEU A 18 -6.69 4.13 9.23
CA LEU A 18 -6.72 3.27 8.04
C LEU A 18 -6.95 1.81 8.43
N ARG A 19 -7.83 1.13 7.67
CA ARG A 19 -7.97 -0.32 7.76
C ARG A 19 -6.93 -1.02 6.87
N ASP A 20 -6.73 -2.30 7.10
CA ASP A 20 -5.82 -3.13 6.29
C ASP A 20 -6.21 -3.09 4.80
N ASP A 21 -7.51 -3.10 4.50
CA ASP A 21 -8.07 -2.90 3.15
C ASP A 21 -7.67 -1.56 2.52
N ASP A 22 -7.66 -0.48 3.29
CA ASP A 22 -7.32 0.85 2.78
C ASP A 22 -5.82 0.93 2.48
N ILE A 23 -4.99 0.35 3.33
CA ILE A 23 -3.54 0.28 3.11
C ILE A 23 -3.22 -0.49 1.84
N VAL A 24 -3.91 -1.60 1.57
CA VAL A 24 -3.76 -2.36 0.32
C VAL A 24 -4.09 -1.47 -0.87
N LYS A 25 -5.24 -0.78 -0.86
CA LYS A 25 -5.64 0.13 -1.95
C LYS A 25 -4.64 1.25 -2.16
N ILE A 26 -4.10 1.82 -1.08
CA ILE A 26 -3.11 2.90 -1.13
C ILE A 26 -1.81 2.42 -1.81
N LEU A 27 -1.37 1.20 -1.50
CA LEU A 27 -0.20 0.61 -2.11
C LEU A 27 -0.43 0.22 -3.58
N GLU A 28 -1.65 -0.19 -3.93
CA GLU A 28 -2.04 -0.43 -5.33
C GLU A 28 -1.93 0.83 -6.21
N LEU A 29 -2.09 2.04 -5.65
CA LEU A 29 -1.92 3.31 -6.40
C LEU A 29 -0.50 3.52 -6.93
N VAL A 30 0.49 2.85 -6.34
CA VAL A 30 1.91 2.92 -6.74
C VAL A 30 2.38 1.61 -7.38
N ASP A 31 1.44 0.80 -7.91
CA ASP A 31 1.68 -0.54 -8.48
C ASP A 31 2.37 -1.50 -7.50
N PHE A 32 2.22 -1.27 -6.20
CA PHE A 32 2.74 -2.17 -5.16
C PHE A 32 1.63 -3.07 -4.63
N ARG A 33 1.64 -4.34 -5.03
CA ARG A 33 0.66 -5.31 -4.55
C ARG A 33 1.15 -6.00 -3.28
N ILE A 34 0.33 -5.96 -2.24
CA ILE A 34 0.57 -6.64 -0.98
C ILE A 34 -0.70 -7.38 -0.54
N SER A 35 -0.54 -8.57 0.04
CA SER A 35 -1.66 -9.32 0.60
C SER A 35 -1.99 -8.87 2.02
N LYS A 36 -3.25 -8.96 2.44
CA LYS A 36 -3.65 -8.69 3.85
C LYS A 36 -2.86 -9.51 4.86
N SER A 37 -2.54 -10.75 4.54
CA SER A 37 -1.76 -11.65 5.41
C SER A 37 -0.32 -11.17 5.58
N GLU A 38 0.30 -10.63 4.53
CA GLU A 38 1.64 -10.03 4.60
C GLU A 38 1.62 -8.72 5.37
N LEU A 39 0.58 -7.91 5.13
CA LEU A 39 0.40 -6.66 5.86
C LEU A 39 0.26 -6.91 7.37
N GLY A 40 -0.50 -7.93 7.77
CA GLY A 40 -0.61 -8.35 9.16
C GLY A 40 0.72 -8.82 9.78
N ALA A 41 1.66 -9.34 8.98
CA ALA A 41 2.99 -9.73 9.47
C ALA A 41 3.83 -8.52 9.91
N PHE A 42 3.66 -7.36 9.27
CA PHE A 42 4.37 -6.12 9.63
C PHE A 42 3.85 -5.48 10.93
N PHE A 43 2.58 -5.69 11.28
CA PHE A 43 1.97 -5.09 12.47
C PHE A 43 2.02 -5.97 13.72
N ARG A 44 2.49 -7.21 13.59
CA ARG A 44 2.72 -8.13 14.72
C ARG A 44 3.82 -7.60 15.64
N ASN A 45 3.87 -8.15 16.85
CA ASN A 45 4.97 -7.90 17.77
C ASN A 45 6.20 -8.66 17.29
N GLU A 46 7.38 -8.13 17.63
CA GLU A 46 8.69 -8.67 17.20
C GLU A 46 8.90 -10.13 17.65
N ASP A 47 8.30 -10.51 18.78
CA ASP A 47 8.36 -11.85 19.35
C ASP A 47 7.50 -12.89 18.61
N HIS A 48 6.66 -12.47 17.66
CA HIS A 48 5.76 -13.39 16.97
C HIS A 48 6.50 -14.17 15.87
N PRO A 49 6.33 -15.50 15.74
CA PRO A 49 7.01 -16.34 14.72
C PRO A 49 6.68 -16.02 13.26
N LYS A 50 5.78 -15.05 13.03
CA LYS A 50 5.35 -14.59 11.70
C LYS A 50 5.49 -13.07 11.59
N TYR A 51 6.29 -12.47 12.46
CA TYR A 51 6.67 -11.08 12.38
C TYR A 51 7.60 -10.91 11.18
N LYS A 52 7.42 -9.82 10.44
CA LYS A 52 8.35 -9.40 9.40
C LYS A 52 8.70 -7.93 9.60
N ASN A 53 9.96 -7.60 9.42
CA ASN A 53 10.41 -6.21 9.38
C ASN A 53 9.90 -5.54 8.11
N CYS A 54 9.32 -4.36 8.26
CA CYS A 54 8.91 -3.50 7.18
C CYS A 54 10.17 -2.87 6.57
N GLY A 55 10.49 -3.24 5.33
CA GLY A 55 11.62 -2.64 4.62
C GLY A 55 11.32 -1.18 4.23
N ASP A 56 12.37 -0.38 4.09
CA ASP A 56 12.27 1.03 3.68
C ASP A 56 11.54 1.20 2.35
N GLN A 57 11.65 0.20 1.45
CA GLN A 57 10.96 0.18 0.17
C GLN A 57 9.42 0.18 0.33
N ILE A 58 8.91 -0.59 1.28
CA ILE A 58 7.46 -0.69 1.55
C ILE A 58 6.97 0.63 2.14
N LEU A 59 7.71 1.16 3.12
CA LEU A 59 7.36 2.42 3.76
C LEU A 59 7.38 3.59 2.76
N ARG A 60 8.39 3.66 1.89
CA ARG A 60 8.47 4.66 0.82
C ARG A 60 7.30 4.57 -0.14
N ASN A 61 6.96 3.37 -0.60
CA ASN A 61 5.84 3.16 -1.51
C ASN A 61 4.51 3.53 -0.85
N PHE A 62 4.33 3.18 0.42
CA PHE A 62 3.14 3.56 1.18
C PHE A 62 3.01 5.08 1.32
N LEU A 63 4.09 5.78 1.67
CA LEU A 63 4.09 7.24 1.79
C LEU A 63 3.77 7.91 0.44
N ASN A 64 4.33 7.41 -0.66
CA ASN A 64 3.97 7.88 -2.00
C ASN A 64 2.49 7.62 -2.33
N GLY A 65 1.98 6.44 -1.97
CA GLY A 65 0.56 6.12 -2.12
C GLY A 65 -0.34 7.05 -1.29
N LEU A 66 0.04 7.37 -0.05
CA LEU A 66 -0.69 8.29 0.83
C LEU A 66 -0.75 9.69 0.23
N VAL A 67 0.35 10.16 -0.38
CA VAL A 67 0.36 11.45 -1.05
C VAL A 67 -0.65 11.49 -2.19
N ILE A 68 -0.73 10.44 -3.02
CA ILE A 68 -1.72 10.33 -4.10
C ILE A 68 -3.14 10.26 -3.53
N HIS A 69 -3.34 9.50 -2.46
CA HIS A 69 -4.64 9.29 -1.84
C HIS A 69 -5.20 10.57 -1.17
N LEU A 70 -4.36 11.33 -0.46
CA LEU A 70 -4.80 12.51 0.31
C LEU A 70 -4.72 13.82 -0.49
N ARG A 71 -3.72 13.99 -1.36
CA ARG A 71 -3.53 15.24 -2.13
C ARG A 71 -4.05 15.16 -3.56
N GLY A 72 -4.39 13.96 -4.04
CA GLY A 72 -4.70 13.72 -5.45
C GLY A 72 -3.44 13.50 -6.31
N PRO A 73 -3.60 13.10 -7.58
CA PRO A 73 -2.48 12.81 -8.47
C PRO A 73 -1.69 14.09 -8.75
N MET A 74 -0.51 14.22 -8.14
CA MET A 74 0.43 15.28 -8.52
C MET A 74 0.87 15.05 -9.98
N PRO A 75 0.83 16.09 -10.84
CA PRO A 75 1.46 16.00 -12.15
C PRO A 75 2.96 15.85 -11.94
N LYS A 76 3.52 14.70 -12.34
CA LYS A 76 4.96 14.45 -12.26
C LYS A 76 5.70 15.37 -13.23
N LYS A 77 6.63 16.17 -12.71
CA LYS A 77 7.67 16.85 -13.49
C LYS A 77 8.60 15.79 -14.08
N GLY A 78 8.33 15.36 -15.32
CA GLY A 78 9.36 14.79 -16.21
C GLY A 78 9.24 13.35 -16.69
N GLU A 79 8.33 12.48 -16.22
CA GLU A 79 8.29 11.10 -16.73
C GLU A 79 6.87 10.52 -16.85
N LYS A 80 6.63 9.88 -18.00
CA LYS A 80 5.35 9.52 -18.61
C LYS A 80 4.44 8.66 -17.71
N PRO A 81 3.10 8.78 -17.85
CA PRO A 81 2.15 7.97 -17.10
C PRO A 81 2.28 6.50 -17.52
N LYS A 82 2.73 5.63 -16.60
CA LYS A 82 2.61 4.18 -16.81
C LYS A 82 1.14 3.79 -16.58
N PRO A 83 0.52 3.07 -17.53
CA PRO A 83 -0.92 2.87 -17.56
C PRO A 83 -1.35 1.81 -16.53
N LYS A 84 -2.38 2.17 -15.77
CA LYS A 84 -3.39 1.34 -15.08
C LYS A 84 -3.23 -0.18 -15.25
N SER A 85 -2.86 -0.86 -14.18
CA SER A 85 -3.03 -2.32 -14.00
C SER A 85 -4.35 -2.65 -13.29
N THR A 86 -5.49 -2.11 -13.75
CA THR A 86 -6.81 -2.67 -13.45
C THR A 86 -7.05 -3.84 -14.40
N PRO A 87 -7.27 -5.08 -13.92
CA PRO A 87 -7.81 -6.12 -14.77
C PRO A 87 -9.19 -5.69 -15.25
N VAL A 88 -9.23 -5.45 -16.56
CA VAL A 88 -10.37 -5.42 -17.47
C VAL A 88 -11.58 -6.19 -16.93
N THR A 89 -12.70 -5.48 -16.82
CA THR A 89 -14.05 -6.03 -16.92
C THR A 89 -14.16 -6.87 -18.19
N SER A 90 -14.08 -8.19 -18.08
CA SER A 90 -14.46 -9.09 -19.17
C SER A 90 -15.99 -9.14 -19.27
N LYS A 91 -16.59 -8.22 -20.04
CA LYS A 91 -17.89 -8.45 -20.68
C LYS A 91 -17.69 -9.34 -21.91
N ARG A 92 -18.26 -10.55 -21.93
CA ARG A 92 -18.94 -11.12 -23.11
C ARG A 92 -19.51 -12.52 -22.87
N LYS A 93 -20.84 -12.66 -22.91
CA LYS A 93 -21.50 -13.53 -23.90
C LYS A 93 -23.01 -13.23 -23.97
N GLU A 94 -23.35 -12.36 -24.91
CA GLU A 94 -24.65 -12.37 -25.55
C GLU A 94 -24.51 -13.32 -26.74
N ARG A 95 -25.30 -14.39 -26.79
CA ARG A 95 -25.62 -15.14 -28.02
C ARG A 95 -26.92 -15.91 -27.83
N LYS A 96 -27.95 -15.35 -28.46
CA LYS A 96 -29.10 -15.99 -29.12
C LYS A 96 -30.17 -16.65 -28.27
#